data_AF-F4AZP4-F1
#
_entry.id   AF-F4AZP4-F1
#
_cell.length_a   1.000
_cell.length_b   1.000
_cell.length_c   1.000
_cell.angle_alpha   90.00
_cell.angle_beta   90.00
_cell.angle_gamma   90.00
#
_symmetry.space_group_name_H-M   'P 1'
#
loop_
_entity.id
_entity.type
_entity.pdbx_description
1 polymer ?
#
loop_
_entity_poly.entity_id
_entity_poly.type
_entity_poly.pdbx_seq_one_letter_code
_entity_poly.pdbx_strand_id
1 'polypeptide(L)'
;MSSLSKVVDSLEYRVATLLKKYEDVKQKRIDLETELTAMQQENKQLRDAIVASEQKVKTLKTANALLGSNDYKRETKLKINALVREIDTCIASLAE
;
A
#
# COMPACT_ATOMS: atom_id res chain seq x y z
N MET A 1 -6.63 -1.29 -67.99
CA MET A 1 -5.57 -1.70 -67.03
C MET A 1 -5.19 -0.60 -66.01
N SER A 2 -5.31 0.69 -66.35
CA SER A 2 -4.91 1.81 -65.46
C SER A 2 -5.75 2.02 -64.19
N SER A 3 -7.07 1.78 -64.21
CA SER A 3 -7.93 2.03 -63.04
C SER A 3 -7.79 1.00 -61.92
N LEU A 4 -7.68 -0.28 -62.29
CA LEU A 4 -7.53 -1.37 -61.32
C LEU A 4 -6.21 -1.27 -60.56
N SER A 5 -5.11 -0.95 -61.25
CA SER A 5 -3.80 -0.73 -60.62
C SER A 5 -3.88 0.37 -59.56
N LYS A 6 -4.48 1.51 -59.88
CA LYS A 6 -4.64 2.62 -58.91
C LYS A 6 -5.45 2.26 -57.66
N VAL A 7 -6.46 1.39 -57.83
CA VAL A 7 -7.26 0.91 -56.69
C VAL A 7 -6.44 -0.03 -55.81
N VAL A 8 -5.63 -0.91 -56.42
CA VAL A 8 -4.72 -1.80 -55.70
C VAL A 8 -3.66 -0.98 -54.95
N ASP A 9 -3.02 -0.01 -55.60
CA ASP A 9 -2.00 0.86 -54.97
C ASP A 9 -2.58 1.63 -53.76
N SER A 10 -3.81 2.15 -53.90
CA SER A 10 -4.52 2.85 -52.82
C SER A 10 -4.85 1.92 -51.66
N LEU A 11 -5.26 0.68 -51.96
CA LEU A 11 -5.56 -0.32 -50.94
C LEU A 11 -4.30 -0.72 -50.18
N GLU A 12 -3.19 -0.98 -50.88
CA GLU A 12 -1.89 -1.30 -50.28
C GLU A 12 -1.43 -0.20 -49.33
N TYR A 13 -1.50 1.07 -49.76
CA TYR A 13 -1.15 2.20 -48.91
C TYR A 13 -2.01 2.27 -47.63
N ARG A 14 -3.33 2.06 -47.77
CA ARG A 14 -4.26 2.09 -46.63
C ARG A 14 -4.00 0.93 -45.66
N VAL A 15 -3.72 -0.26 -46.17
CA VAL A 15 -3.38 -1.44 -45.37
C VAL A 15 -2.06 -1.23 -44.63
N ALA A 16 -1.02 -0.73 -45.31
CA ALA A 16 0.25 -0.41 -44.68
C ALA A 16 0.10 0.63 -43.56
N THR A 17 -0.70 1.68 -43.81
CA THR A 17 -0.99 2.71 -42.81
C THR A 17 -1.74 2.14 -41.61
N LEU A 18 -2.70 1.24 -41.84
CA LEU A 18 -3.47 0.60 -40.78
C LEU A 18 -2.59 -0.30 -39.92
N LEU A 19 -1.71 -1.10 -40.54
CA LEU A 19 -0.78 -1.97 -39.85
C LEU A 19 0.20 -1.18 -38.98
N LYS A 20 0.72 -0.07 -39.49
CA LYS A 20 1.58 0.82 -38.70
C LYS A 20 0.87 1.36 -37.46
N LYS A 21 -0.34 1.90 -37.64
CA LYS A 21 -1.15 2.40 -36.51
C LYS A 21 -1.49 1.30 -35.51
N TYR A 22 -1.76 0.08 -35.98
CA TYR A 22 -2.01 -1.05 -35.12
C TYR A 22 -0.79 -1.38 -34.25
N GLU A 23 0.41 -1.43 -34.85
CA GLU A 23 1.63 -1.72 -34.09
C GLU A 23 1.96 -0.59 -33.10
N ASP A 24 1.77 0.67 -33.48
CA ASP A 24 1.96 1.83 -32.59
C ASP A 24 1.02 1.74 -31.37
N VAL A 25 -0.26 1.42 -31.58
CA VAL A 25 -1.25 1.26 -30.50
C VAL A 25 -0.93 0.06 -29.63
N LYS A 26 -0.52 -1.06 -30.23
CA LYS A 26 -0.14 -2.28 -29.52
C LYS A 26 1.07 -2.03 -28.63
N GLN A 27 2.10 -1.35 -29.13
CA GLN A 27 3.28 -1.00 -28.35
C GLN A 27 2.91 -0.10 -27.18
N LYS A 28 2.13 0.96 -27.43
CA LYS A 28 1.66 1.86 -26.38
C LYS A 28 0.82 1.14 -25.32
N ARG A 29 0.03 0.15 -25.71
CA ARG A 29 -0.73 -0.68 -24.76
C ARG A 29 0.21 -1.48 -23.85
N ILE A 30 1.23 -2.11 -24.41
CA ILE A 30 2.22 -2.88 -23.65
C ILE A 30 2.97 -1.98 -22.65
N ASP A 31 3.37 -0.80 -23.09
CA ASP A 31 4.08 0.16 -22.24
C ASP A 31 3.19 0.60 -21.06
N LEU A 32 1.92 0.93 -21.34
CA LEU A 32 0.94 1.31 -20.32
C LEU A 32 0.60 0.16 -19.35
N GLU A 33 0.47 -1.07 -19.84
CA GLU A 33 0.24 -2.26 -19.00
C GLU A 33 1.43 -2.52 -18.05
N THR A 34 2.64 -2.29 -18.55
CA THR A 34 3.88 -2.41 -17.76
C THR A 34 3.95 -1.34 -16.67
N GLU A 35 3.71 -0.08 -17.03
CA GLU A 35 3.70 1.04 -16.07
C GLU A 35 2.61 0.87 -15.01
N LEU A 36 1.41 0.44 -15.42
CA LEU A 36 0.31 0.17 -14.50
C LEU A 36 0.69 -0.92 -13.48
N THR A 37 1.32 -2.00 -13.93
CA THR A 37 1.74 -3.09 -13.06
C THR A 37 2.80 -2.63 -12.06
N ALA A 38 3.78 -1.82 -12.52
CA ALA A 38 4.79 -1.24 -11.65
C ALA A 38 4.18 -0.31 -10.59
N MET A 39 3.26 0.58 -10.99
CA MET A 39 2.56 1.47 -10.06
C MET A 39 1.71 0.72 -9.04
N GLN A 40 1.04 -0.35 -9.44
CA GLN A 40 0.26 -1.20 -8.51
C GLN A 40 1.16 -1.87 -7.48
N GLN A 41 2.33 -2.36 -7.90
CA GLN A 41 3.30 -2.97 -6.99
C GLN A 41 3.86 -1.94 -6.00
N GLU A 42 4.25 -0.76 -6.48
CA GLU A 42 4.72 0.33 -5.62
C GLU A 42 3.64 0.77 -4.63
N ASN A 43 2.39 0.93 -5.08
CA ASN A 43 1.28 1.31 -4.22
C ASN A 43 1.05 0.31 -3.09
N LYS A 44 1.16 -1.00 -3.41
CA LYS A 44 1.09 -2.06 -2.40
C LYS A 44 2.21 -1.93 -1.37
N GLN A 45 3.46 -1.76 -1.81
CA GLN A 45 4.60 -1.58 -0.91
C GLN A 45 4.44 -0.37 0.01
N LEU A 46 3.97 0.76 -0.53
CA LEU A 46 3.71 1.96 0.25
C LEU A 46 2.62 1.75 1.29
N ARG A 47 1.53 1.03 0.95
CA ARG A 47 0.47 0.68 1.91
C ARG A 47 1.00 -0.20 3.04
N ASP A 48 1.79 -1.22 2.70
CA ASP A 48 2.39 -2.11 3.70
C ASP A 48 3.34 -1.33 4.64
N ALA A 49 4.13 -0.40 4.09
CA ALA A 49 4.99 0.48 4.86
C ALA A 49 4.21 1.44 5.79
N ILE A 50 3.06 1.97 5.33
CA ILE A 50 2.17 2.79 6.16
C ILE A 50 1.65 1.97 7.34
N VAL A 51 1.13 0.77 7.10
CA VAL A 51 0.62 -0.11 8.17
C VAL A 51 1.71 -0.43 9.19
N ALA A 52 2.92 -0.75 8.73
CA ALA A 52 4.06 -1.01 9.61
C ALA A 52 4.45 0.23 10.44
N SER A 53 4.42 1.42 9.83
CA SER A 53 4.70 2.69 10.50
C SER A 53 3.64 3.01 11.56
N GLU A 54 2.36 2.81 11.24
CA GLU A 54 1.25 3.00 12.19
C GLU A 54 1.37 2.06 13.39
N GLN A 55 1.72 0.80 13.17
CA GLN A 55 2.01 -0.15 14.25
C GLN A 55 3.17 0.32 15.12
N LYS A 56 4.27 0.79 14.52
CA LYS A 56 5.42 1.33 15.26
C LYS A 56 5.03 2.54 16.09
N VAL A 57 4.25 3.47 15.53
CA VAL A 57 3.73 4.64 16.25
C VAL A 57 2.85 4.21 17.42
N LYS A 58 1.95 3.24 17.22
CA LYS A 58 1.11 2.71 18.29
C LYS A 58 1.95 2.12 19.42
N THR A 59 2.94 1.29 19.11
CA THR A 59 3.86 0.71 20.10
C THR A 59 4.60 1.80 20.88
N LEU A 60 5.12 2.83 20.20
CA LEU A 60 5.79 3.95 20.85
C LEU A 60 4.85 4.75 21.77
N LYS A 61 3.60 4.98 21.34
CA LYS A 61 2.59 5.62 22.19
C LYS A 61 2.30 4.80 23.44
N THR A 62 2.14 3.49 23.30
CA THR A 62 1.94 2.59 24.45
C THR A 62 3.15 2.60 25.38
N ALA A 63 4.37 2.54 24.85
CA ALA A 63 5.59 2.64 25.66
C ALA A 63 5.68 3.98 26.41
N ASN A 64 5.40 5.11 25.74
CA ASN A 64 5.37 6.43 26.37
C ASN A 64 4.30 6.55 27.47
N ALA A 65 3.12 5.96 27.23
CA ALA A 65 2.06 5.93 28.24
C ALA A 65 2.49 5.07 29.45
N LEU A 66 3.10 3.90 29.24
CA LEU A 66 3.61 3.05 30.33
C LEU A 66 4.70 3.75 31.16
N LEU A 67 5.54 4.58 30.53
CA LEU A 67 6.56 5.38 31.19
C LEU A 67 6.00 6.61 31.93
N GLY A 68 4.68 6.83 31.87
CA GLY A 68 4.02 7.90 32.63
C GLY A 68 4.32 9.30 32.11
N SER A 69 4.40 9.46 30.78
CA SER A 69 4.55 10.78 30.16
C SER A 69 3.47 11.76 30.63
N ASN A 70 3.75 13.07 30.57
CA ASN A 70 2.84 14.11 31.08
C ASN A 70 1.41 14.01 30.52
N ASP A 71 1.26 13.56 29.27
CA ASP A 71 -0.03 13.42 28.59
C ASP A 71 -0.86 12.24 29.12
N TYR A 72 -0.22 11.17 29.63
CA TYR A 72 -0.89 9.95 30.08
C TYR A 72 -0.76 9.66 31.57
N LYS A 73 -0.08 10.54 32.31
CA LYS A 73 0.27 10.40 33.74
C LYS A 73 -0.89 9.93 34.64
N ARG A 74 -2.11 10.44 34.39
CA ARG A 74 -3.31 10.03 35.15
C ARG A 74 -3.72 8.59 34.87
N GLU A 75 -3.76 8.21 33.59
CA GLU A 75 -4.20 6.89 33.15
C GLU A 75 -3.18 5.82 33.55
N THR A 76 -1.89 6.11 33.42
CA THR A 76 -0.78 5.27 33.88
C THR A 76 -0.84 5.06 35.39
N LYS A 77 -1.09 6.11 36.18
CA LYS A 77 -1.22 6.00 37.64
C LYS A 77 -2.38 5.11 38.05
N LEU A 78 -3.53 5.22 37.38
CA LEU A 78 -4.68 4.34 37.64
C LEU A 78 -4.35 2.87 37.32
N LYS A 79 -3.66 2.62 36.20
CA LYS A 79 -3.28 1.26 35.80
C LYS A 79 -2.26 0.63 36.76
N ILE A 80 -1.24 1.39 37.19
CA ILE A 80 -0.27 0.97 38.20
C ILE A 80 -0.98 0.63 39.52
N ASN A 81 -1.87 1.52 39.99
CA ASN A 81 -2.60 1.29 41.23
C ASN A 81 -3.50 0.03 41.17
N ALA A 82 -4.09 -0.26 40.01
CA ALA A 82 -4.84 -1.49 39.80
C ALA A 82 -3.95 -2.74 39.85
N LEU A 83 -2.80 -2.71 39.16
CA LEU A 83 -1.83 -3.81 39.16
C LEU A 83 -1.25 -4.08 40.56
N VAL A 84 -0.95 -3.03 41.33
CA VAL A 84 -0.47 -3.17 42.72
C VAL A 84 -1.53 -3.87 43.58
N ARG A 85 -2.81 -3.50 43.45
CA ARG A 85 -3.90 -4.18 44.17
C ARG A 85 -4.06 -5.64 43.77
N GLU A 86 -3.91 -5.97 42.49
CA GLU A 86 -3.92 -7.37 42.03
C GLU A 86 -2.76 -8.15 42.64
N ILE A 87 -1.56 -7.57 42.70
CA ILE A 87 -0.40 -8.18 43.35
C ILE A 87 -0.67 -8.41 44.84
N ASP A 88 -1.17 -7.40 45.56
CA ASP A 88 -1.51 -7.52 46.98
C ASP A 88 -2.53 -8.63 47.22
N THR A 89 -3.54 -8.74 46.34
CA THR A 89 -4.56 -9.80 46.39
C THR A 89 -3.93 -11.17 46.16
N CYS A 90 -3.04 -11.29 45.17
CA CYS A 90 -2.35 -12.54 44.86
C CYS A 90 -1.41 -12.98 45.99
N ILE A 91 -0.70 -12.04 46.62
CA ILE A 91 0.14 -12.29 47.80
C ILE A 91 -0.72 -12.78 48.97
N ALA A 92 -1.86 -12.14 49.22
CA ALA A 92 -2.78 -12.56 50.29
C ALA A 92 -3.29 -13.99 50.06
N SER A 93 -3.66 -14.34 48.83
CA SER A 93 -4.07 -15.70 48.46
C SER A 93 -2.98 -16.76 48.55
N LEU A 94 -1.70 -16.38 48.58
CA LEU A 94 -0.55 -17.28 48.78
C LEU A 94 -0.13 -17.40 50.26
N ALA A 95 -0.62 -16.50 51.12
CA ALA A 95 -0.35 -16.48 52.55
C ALA A 95 -1.42 -17.19 53.38
N GLU A 96 -2.55 -17.57 52.76
CA GLU A 96 -3.45 -18.65 53.19
C GLU A 96 -2.92 -20.02 52.75
#